data_AF-A0AAP4D4M8-F1
#
_entry.id   AF-A0AAP4D4M8-F1
#
_cell.length_a   1.000
_cell.length_b   1.000
_cell.length_c   1.000
_cell.angle_alpha   90.00
_cell.angle_beta   90.00
_cell.angle_gamma   90.00
#
_symmetry.space_group_name_H-M   'P 1'
#
loop_
_entity.id
_entity.type
_entity.pdbx_description
1 polymer ?
#
loop_
_entity_poly.entity_id
_entity_poly.type
_entity_poly.pdbx_seq_one_letter_code
_entity_poly.pdbx_strand_id
1 'polypeptide(L)'
;MKHPLESLLTAGGILLMALLSCLLLPAPSFGLALAQKLVALFHLMDLNQLYTLVFCLWFILLGAIEFFVLRFIWRRWFSLAA
;
A
#
# COMPACT_ATOMS: atom_id res chain seq x y z
N MET A 1 3.06 27.17 12.56
CA MET A 1 2.91 25.70 12.71
C MET A 1 1.88 25.25 11.70
N LYS A 2 2.21 24.34 10.77
CA LYS A 2 1.27 23.91 9.72
C LYS A 2 0.10 23.19 10.37
N HIS A 3 -1.12 23.49 9.91
CA HIS A 3 -2.34 23.04 10.56
C HIS A 3 -2.37 21.51 10.56
N PRO A 4 -2.70 20.83 11.68
CA PRO A 4 -2.67 19.36 11.75
C PRO A 4 -3.57 18.70 10.70
N LEU A 5 -4.61 19.41 10.25
CA LEU A 5 -5.47 18.95 9.14
C LEU A 5 -4.77 18.95 7.78
N GLU A 6 -3.79 19.82 7.51
CA GLU A 6 -3.03 19.76 6.25
C GLU A 6 -2.18 18.49 6.18
N SER A 7 -1.58 18.08 7.31
CA SER A 7 -0.83 16.83 7.39
C SER A 7 -1.73 15.61 7.20
N LEU A 8 -2.94 15.63 7.77
CA LEU A 8 -3.94 14.57 7.61
C LEU A 8 -4.50 14.51 6.18
N LEU A 9 -4.77 15.67 5.57
CA LEU A 9 -5.26 15.76 4.19
C LEU A 9 -4.20 15.25 3.20
N THR A 10 -2.92 15.56 3.45
CA THR A 10 -1.81 15.03 2.64
C THR A 10 -1.70 13.52 2.80
N ALA A 11 -1.73 12.99 4.04
CA ALA A 11 -1.73 11.55 4.29
C ALA A 11 -2.93 10.82 3.65
N GLY A 12 -4.12 11.42 3.72
CA GLY A 12 -5.33 10.92 3.06
C GLY A 12 -5.23 10.95 1.53
N GLY A 13 -4.62 11.98 0.95
CA GLY A 13 -4.38 12.09 -0.49
C GLY A 13 -3.40 11.03 -1.02
N ILE A 14 -2.37 10.71 -0.24
CA ILE A 14 -1.41 9.64 -0.52
C ILE A 14 -2.12 8.28 -0.50
N LEU A 15 -2.92 8.02 0.54
CA LEU A 15 -3.72 6.79 0.61
C LEU A 15 -4.72 6.68 -0.55
N LEU A 16 -5.32 7.78 -0.98
CA LEU A 16 -6.24 7.83 -2.11
C LEU A 16 -5.54 7.57 -3.45
N MET A 17 -4.35 8.15 -3.68
CA MET A 17 -3.56 7.90 -4.89
C MET A 17 -3.02 6.48 -4.94
N ALA A 18 -2.57 5.94 -3.80
CA ALA A 18 -2.21 4.53 -3.67
C ALA A 18 -3.39 3.60 -3.96
N LEU A 19 -4.62 3.99 -3.57
CA LEU A 19 -5.83 3.20 -3.83
C LEU A 19 -6.15 3.13 -5.31
N LEU A 20 -6.06 4.28 -5.99
CA LEU A 20 -6.26 4.38 -7.44
C LEU A 20 -5.17 3.64 -8.21
N SER A 21 -3.90 3.70 -7.78
CA SER A 21 -2.81 2.91 -8.36
C SER A 21 -3.02 1.40 -8.19
N CYS A 22 -3.51 0.96 -7.03
CA CYS A 22 -3.79 -0.46 -6.77
C CYS A 22 -5.00 -0.97 -7.58
N LEU A 23 -5.98 -0.11 -7.86
CA LEU A 23 -7.10 -0.45 -8.75
C LEU A 23 -6.65 -0.56 -10.22
N LEU A 24 -5.62 0.19 -10.62
CA LEU A 24 -5.05 0.15 -11.97
C LEU A 24 -4.03 -0.99 -12.18
N LEU A 25 -3.26 -1.38 -11.15
CA LEU A 25 -2.24 -2.43 -11.27
C LEU A 25 -2.75 -3.78 -10.75
N PRO A 26 -2.66 -4.86 -11.55
CA PRO A 26 -2.95 -6.20 -11.08
C PRO A 26 -1.91 -6.60 -10.02
N ALA A 27 -2.39 -7.05 -8.85
CA ALA A 27 -1.52 -7.64 -7.83
C ALA A 27 -0.78 -8.87 -8.40
N PRO A 28 0.45 -9.15 -7.93
CA PRO A 28 1.22 -10.29 -8.40
C PRO A 28 0.45 -11.59 -8.16
N SER A 29 0.23 -12.34 -9.24
CA SER A 29 -0.41 -13.65 -9.17
C SER A 29 0.62 -14.73 -8.84
N PHE A 30 0.30 -15.57 -7.86
CA PHE A 30 1.13 -16.73 -7.54
C PHE A 30 0.84 -17.86 -8.52
N GLY A 31 1.85 -18.67 -8.84
CA GLY A 31 1.64 -19.90 -9.61
C GLY A 31 0.63 -20.82 -8.89
N LEU A 32 -0.25 -21.46 -9.64
CA LEU A 32 -1.40 -22.21 -9.11
C LEU A 32 -1.01 -23.21 -7.99
N ALA A 33 0.10 -23.91 -8.17
CA ALA A 33 0.62 -24.87 -7.20
C ALA A 33 1.07 -24.23 -5.87
N LEU A 34 1.61 -23.01 -5.92
CA LEU A 34 1.99 -22.27 -4.72
C LEU A 34 0.76 -21.67 -4.04
N ALA A 35 -0.17 -21.09 -4.82
CA ALA A 35 -1.41 -20.53 -4.29
C ALA A 35 -2.21 -21.58 -3.50
N GLN A 36 -2.34 -22.81 -4.02
CA GLN A 36 -3.03 -23.89 -3.32
C GLN A 36 -2.32 -24.33 -2.03
N LYS A 37 -0.99 -24.38 -2.02
CA LYS A 37 -0.23 -24.69 -0.79
C LYS A 37 -0.41 -23.60 0.27
N LEU A 38 -0.41 -22.33 -0.12
CA LEU A 38 -0.67 -21.24 0.82
C LEU A 38 -2.12 -21.25 1.34
N VAL A 39 -3.11 -21.48 0.47
CA VAL A 39 -4.52 -21.61 0.90
C VAL A 39 -4.68 -22.73 1.94
N ALA A 40 -4.06 -23.89 1.70
CA ALA A 40 -4.08 -25.00 2.66
C ALA A 40 -3.35 -24.66 3.97
N LEU A 41 -2.18 -24.01 3.90
CA LEU A 41 -1.40 -23.62 5.08
C LEU A 41 -2.12 -22.61 5.97
N PHE A 42 -2.74 -21.59 5.36
CA PHE A 42 -3.47 -20.56 6.08
C PHE A 42 -4.93 -20.92 6.35
N HIS A 43 -5.36 -22.14 5.99
CA HIS A 43 -6.72 -22.65 6.19
C HIS A 43 -7.80 -21.75 5.54
N LEU A 44 -7.49 -21.15 4.40
CA LEU A 44 -8.44 -20.32 3.65
C LEU A 44 -9.45 -21.17 2.89
N MET A 45 -10.67 -20.63 2.74
CA MET A 45 -11.75 -21.32 2.03
C MET A 45 -11.55 -21.30 0.52
N ASP A 46 -10.98 -20.21 -0.02
CA ASP A 46 -10.88 -20.00 -1.46
C ASP A 46 -9.58 -19.31 -1.89
N LEU A 47 -9.17 -19.58 -3.14
CA LEU A 47 -8.08 -18.87 -3.80
C LEU A 47 -8.33 -17.36 -3.86
N ASN A 48 -9.59 -16.96 -4.04
CA ASN A 48 -9.98 -15.54 -4.12
C ASN A 48 -9.75 -14.81 -2.78
N GLN A 49 -9.99 -15.48 -1.65
CA GLN A 49 -9.72 -14.92 -0.33
C GLN A 49 -8.20 -14.72 -0.11
N LEU A 50 -7.36 -15.63 -0.62
CA LEU A 50 -5.91 -15.44 -0.63
C LEU A 50 -5.51 -14.23 -1.46
N TYR A 51 -6.05 -14.10 -2.68
CA TYR A 51 -5.73 -12.96 -3.54
C TYR A 51 -6.21 -11.62 -2.95
N THR A 52 -7.33 -11.62 -2.24
CA THR A 52 -7.80 -10.44 -1.50
C THR A 52 -6.82 -10.03 -0.41
N LEU A 53 -6.31 -10.98 0.37
CA LEU A 53 -5.29 -10.69 1.38
C LEU A 53 -3.99 -10.17 0.76
N VAL A 54 -3.54 -10.80 -0.33
CA VAL A 54 -2.35 -10.37 -1.07
C VAL A 54 -2.53 -8.95 -1.59
N PHE A 55 -3.70 -8.64 -2.14
CA PHE A 55 -4.06 -7.30 -2.59
C PHE A 55 -4.04 -6.28 -1.45
N CYS A 56 -4.62 -6.60 -0.29
CA CYS A 56 -4.57 -5.75 0.88
C CYS A 56 -3.14 -5.51 1.39
N LEU A 57 -2.31 -6.55 1.44
CA LEU A 57 -0.90 -6.43 1.82
C LEU A 57 -0.13 -5.57 0.82
N TRP A 58 -0.37 -5.75 -0.47
CA TRP A 58 0.23 -4.97 -1.54
C TRP A 58 -0.16 -3.49 -1.45
N PHE A 59 -1.43 -3.20 -1.17
CA PHE A 59 -1.92 -1.85 -0.95
C PHE A 59 -1.23 -1.17 0.24
N ILE A 60 -1.10 -1.86 1.38
CA ILE A 60 -0.39 -1.33 2.55
C ILE A 60 1.09 -1.08 2.23
N LEU A 61 1.72 -2.00 1.50
CA LEU A 61 3.12 -1.88 1.10
C LEU A 61 3.34 -0.67 0.19
N LEU A 62 2.52 -0.50 -0.86
CA LEU A 62 2.58 0.67 -1.74
C LEU A 62 2.31 1.97 -0.98
N GLY A 63 1.29 2.01 -0.12
CA GLY A 63 0.99 3.18 0.70
C GLY A 63 2.12 3.52 1.66
N ALA A 64 2.78 2.52 2.26
CA ALA A 64 3.94 2.74 3.12
C ALA A 64 5.14 3.30 2.34
N ILE A 65 5.43 2.75 1.16
CA ILE A 65 6.50 3.27 0.28
C ILE A 65 6.22 4.73 -0.07
N GLU A 66 5.01 5.06 -0.50
CA GLU A 66 4.64 6.41 -0.90
C GLU A 66 4.78 7.41 0.26
N PHE A 67 4.33 7.03 1.45
CA PHE A 67 4.54 7.81 2.67
C PHE A 67 6.02 8.03 2.98
N PHE A 68 6.85 6.98 2.91
CA PHE A 68 8.29 7.08 3.15
C PHE A 68 9.01 7.95 2.13
N VAL A 69 8.65 7.85 0.84
CA VAL A 69 9.21 8.66 -0.23
C VAL A 69 8.86 10.14 -0.02
N LEU A 70 7.61 10.45 0.28
CA LEU A 70 7.18 11.82 0.54
C LEU A 70 7.82 12.38 1.81
N ARG A 71 7.95 11.55 2.86
CA ARG A 71 8.68 11.92 4.08
C ARG A 71 10.14 12.21 3.79
N PHE A 72 10.78 11.40 2.95
CA PHE A 72 12.18 11.56 2.54
C PHE A 72 12.39 12.84 1.72
N ILE A 73 11.55 13.07 0.71
CA ILE A 73 11.58 14.29 -0.12
C ILE A 73 11.37 15.53 0.76
N TRP A 74 10.40 15.49 1.67
CA TRP A 74 10.16 16.58 2.61
C TRP A 74 11.37 16.87 3.49
N ARG A 75 11.98 15.83 4.08
CA ARG A 75 13.17 15.99 4.94
C ARG A 75 14.37 16.51 4.17
N ARG A 76 14.54 16.11 2.90
CA ARG A 76 15.69 16.52 2.09
C ARG A 76 15.56 17.92 1.50
N TRP A 77 14.36 18.34 1.09
CA TRP A 77 14.16 19.59 0.35
C TRP A 77 13.43 20.68 1.17
N PHE A 78 12.44 20.32 1.99
CA PHE A 78 11.67 21.30 2.78
C PHE A 78 12.25 21.58 4.17
N SER A 79 13.13 20.71 4.70
CA SER A 79 13.76 20.93 6.02
C SER A 79 14.91 21.94 6.02
N LEU A 80 15.44 22.33 4.84
CA LEU A 80 16.52 23.32 4.72
C LEU A 80 16.02 24.76 4.56
N ALA A 81 14.70 24.94 4.38
CA ALA A 81 14.08 26.25 4.17
C ALA A 81 13.32 26.78 5.41
N ALA A 82 13.52 26.16 6.58
CA ALA A 82 12.94 26.56 7.86
C ALA A 82 14.04 26.97 8.85
#